data_AF-A0AAW6SRG8-F1
#
_entry.id   AF-A0AAW6SRG8-F1
#
_cell.length_a   1.000
_cell.length_b   1.000
_cell.length_c   1.000
_cell.angle_alpha   90.00
_cell.angle_beta   90.00
_cell.angle_gamma   90.00
#
_symmetry.space_group_name_H-M   'P 1'
#
loop_
_entity.id
_entity.type
_entity.pdbx_description
1 polymer ?
#
loop_
_entity_poly.entity_id
_entity_poly.type
_entity_poly.pdbx_seq_one_letter_code
_entity_poly.pdbx_strand_id
1 'polypeptide(L)'
;MNINERIDELWTQTKRNKLPREQRFKAIEALTDEYIAVTGKRPEPAALDRLATLCLYEEVTDSDRMKSRNNEHPILSDDQYARRTEGKYNGNGVEVSIGAASNHGVDGNNHAKPTRNIR
;
A
#
# COMPACT_ATOMS: atom_id res chain seq x y z
N MET A 1 -4.67 -3.89 -29.64
CA MET A 1 -3.96 -4.33 -28.43
C MET A 1 -4.82 -3.98 -27.22
N ASN A 2 -5.28 -4.98 -26.45
CA ASN A 2 -5.97 -4.72 -25.19
C ASN A 2 -4.96 -4.74 -24.04
N ILE A 3 -4.57 -3.56 -23.56
CA ILE A 3 -3.54 -3.42 -22.52
C ILE A 3 -3.96 -4.07 -21.20
N ASN A 4 -5.26 -4.07 -20.87
CA ASN A 4 -5.76 -4.62 -19.61
C ASN A 4 -5.58 -6.14 -19.53
N GLU A 5 -5.82 -6.87 -20.63
CA GLU A 5 -5.61 -8.32 -20.69
C GLU A 5 -4.13 -8.69 -20.50
N ARG A 6 -3.22 -7.91 -21.09
CA ARG A 6 -1.77 -8.12 -20.92
C ARG A 6 -1.32 -7.84 -19.49
N ILE A 7 -1.88 -6.81 -18.86
CA ILE A 7 -1.67 -6.53 -17.44
C ILE A 7 -2.14 -7.71 -16.58
N ASP A 8 -3.30 -8.31 -16.87
CA ASP A 8 -3.83 -9.48 -16.16
C ASP A 8 -2.91 -10.71 -16.27
N GLU A 9 -2.30 -10.91 -17.42
CA GLU A 9 -1.32 -11.98 -17.64
C GLU A 9 -0.05 -11.74 -16.82
N LEU A 10 0.49 -10.52 -16.80
CA LEU A 10 1.64 -10.16 -15.97
C LEU A 10 1.34 -10.38 -14.49
N TRP A 11 0.14 -9.99 -14.02
CA TRP A 11 -0.33 -10.29 -12.67
C TRP A 11 -0.36 -11.79 -12.38
N THR A 12 -0.90 -12.58 -13.30
CA THR A 12 -1.01 -14.03 -13.15
C THR A 12 0.37 -14.68 -13.05
N GLN A 13 1.33 -14.25 -13.87
CA GLN A 13 2.70 -14.77 -13.84
C GLN A 13 3.43 -14.36 -12.56
N THR A 14 3.26 -13.10 -12.14
CA THR A 14 3.88 -12.56 -10.92
C THR A 14 3.36 -13.29 -9.67
N LYS A 15 2.04 -13.47 -9.54
CA LYS A 15 1.43 -14.25 -8.45
C LYS A 15 1.88 -15.72 -8.42
N ARG A 16 2.28 -16.28 -9.55
CA ARG A 16 2.80 -17.64 -9.67
C ARG A 16 4.32 -17.72 -9.42
N ASN A 17 4.96 -16.62 -9.02
CA ASN A 17 6.42 -16.50 -8.88
C ASN A 17 7.19 -16.88 -10.15
N LYS A 18 6.58 -16.72 -11.32
CA LYS A 18 7.20 -17.03 -12.63
C LYS A 18 7.86 -15.83 -13.28
N LEU A 19 7.70 -14.64 -12.69
CA LEU A 19 8.19 -13.39 -13.24
C LEU A 19 8.98 -12.61 -12.17
N PRO A 20 10.30 -12.84 -12.07
CA PRO A 20 11.19 -12.10 -11.18
C PRO A 20 11.14 -10.59 -11.43
N ARG A 21 11.44 -9.81 -10.40
CA ARG A 21 11.34 -8.34 -10.39
C ARG A 21 11.94 -7.67 -11.65
N GLU A 22 13.20 -7.95 -11.97
CA GLU A 22 13.87 -7.34 -13.12
C GLU A 22 13.19 -7.66 -14.45
N GLN A 23 12.74 -8.90 -14.63
CA GLN A 23 12.05 -9.32 -15.85
C GLN A 23 10.67 -8.68 -15.94
N ARG A 24 10.00 -8.49 -14.79
CA ARG A 24 8.73 -7.78 -14.71
C ARG A 24 8.86 -6.33 -15.12
N PHE A 25 9.89 -5.62 -14.66
CA PHE A 25 10.14 -4.23 -15.09
C PHE A 25 10.34 -4.14 -16.60
N LYS A 26 11.17 -5.01 -17.19
CA LYS A 26 11.38 -5.06 -18.65
C LYS A 26 10.09 -5.37 -19.42
N ALA A 27 9.26 -6.28 -18.90
CA ALA A 27 7.99 -6.63 -19.52
C ALA A 27 6.99 -5.47 -19.47
N ILE A 28 6.96 -4.72 -18.36
CA ILE A 28 6.12 -3.53 -18.20
C ILE A 28 6.58 -2.42 -19.15
N GLU A 29 7.87 -2.14 -19.22
CA GLU A 29 8.45 -1.14 -20.12
C GLU A 29 8.15 -1.47 -21.59
N ALA A 30 8.41 -2.72 -22.01
CA ALA A 30 8.07 -3.18 -23.35
C ALA A 30 6.58 -3.07 -23.67
N LEU A 31 5.71 -3.39 -22.70
CA LEU A 31 4.25 -3.27 -22.87
C LEU A 31 3.81 -1.81 -23.04
N THR A 32 4.39 -0.89 -22.27
CA THR A 32 4.07 0.54 -22.38
C THR A 32 4.58 1.13 -23.68
N ASP A 33 5.78 0.76 -24.12
CA ASP A 33 6.37 1.22 -25.37
C ASP A 33 5.60 0.70 -26.58
N GLU A 34 5.23 -0.58 -26.59
CA GLU A 34 4.38 -1.18 -27.63
C GLU A 34 3.03 -0.46 -27.72
N TYR A 35 2.39 -0.18 -26.58
CA TYR A 35 1.13 0.53 -26.55
C TYR A 35 1.24 1.94 -27.13
N ILE A 36 2.30 2.67 -26.77
CA ILE A 36 2.57 4.02 -27.29
C ILE A 36 2.86 3.95 -28.80
N ALA A 37 3.64 2.98 -29.26
CA ALA A 37 3.96 2.81 -30.67
C ALA A 37 2.71 2.54 -31.53
N VAL A 38 1.75 1.76 -31.02
CA VAL A 38 0.51 1.41 -31.73
C VAL A 38 -0.52 2.53 -31.69
N THR A 39 -0.68 3.19 -30.55
CA THR A 39 -1.78 4.15 -30.33
C THR A 39 -1.37 5.62 -30.47
N GLY A 40 -0.07 5.91 -30.40
CA GLY A 40 0.48 7.26 -30.30
C GLY A 40 0.17 7.97 -28.98
N LYS A 41 -0.44 7.28 -28.01
CA LYS A 41 -0.88 7.85 -26.73
C LYS A 41 -0.32 7.03 -25.57
N ARG A 42 -0.24 7.66 -24.40
CA ARG A 42 0.05 6.95 -23.16
C ARG A 42 -1.16 6.11 -22.74
N PRO A 43 -0.95 4.98 -22.04
CA PRO A 43 -2.02 4.24 -21.40
C PRO A 43 -2.87 5.13 -20.49
N GLU A 44 -4.14 4.78 -20.36
CA GLU A 44 -5.06 5.42 -19.41
C GLU A 44 -4.49 5.37 -17.97
N PRO A 45 -4.73 6.39 -17.13
CA PRO A 45 -4.21 6.45 -15.77
C PRO A 45 -4.49 5.19 -14.94
N ALA A 46 -5.70 4.64 -15.05
CA ALA A 46 -6.08 3.42 -14.34
C ALA A 46 -5.23 2.20 -14.73
N ALA A 47 -4.75 2.11 -15.98
CA ALA A 47 -3.84 1.04 -16.39
C ALA A 47 -2.43 1.26 -15.84
N LEU A 48 -1.97 2.52 -15.80
CA LEU A 48 -0.68 2.89 -15.21
C LEU A 48 -0.62 2.59 -13.71
N ASP A 49 -1.70 2.85 -12.97
CA ASP A 49 -1.78 2.52 -11.55
C ASP A 49 -1.60 1.02 -11.31
N ARG A 50 -2.23 0.18 -12.15
CA ARG A 50 -2.10 -1.28 -12.05
C ARG A 50 -0.68 -1.75 -12.36
N LEU A 51 0.00 -1.12 -13.31
CA LEU A 51 1.40 -1.40 -13.64
C LEU A 51 2.34 -0.94 -12.51
N ALA A 52 2.09 0.21 -11.90
CA ALA A 52 2.85 0.70 -10.75
C ALA A 52 2.74 -0.26 -9.55
N THR A 53 1.55 -0.79 -9.28
CA THR A 53 1.36 -1.81 -8.23
C THR A 53 2.15 -3.10 -8.54
N LEU A 54 2.27 -3.50 -9.81
CA LEU A 54 3.13 -4.62 -10.19
C LEU A 54 4.62 -4.35 -9.95
N CYS A 55 5.08 -3.12 -10.17
CA CYS A 55 6.46 -2.73 -9.86
C CYS A 55 6.79 -2.92 -8.37
N LEU A 56 5.81 -2.66 -7.50
CA LEU A 56 5.92 -2.76 -6.03
C LEU A 56 5.33 -4.06 -5.46
N TYR A 57 5.20 -5.11 -6.28
CA TYR A 57 4.49 -6.32 -5.89
C TYR A 57 5.07 -6.96 -4.63
N GLU A 58 6.39 -7.09 -4.54
CA GLU A 58 7.03 -7.73 -3.39
C GLU A 58 6.81 -6.93 -2.09
N GLU A 59 6.88 -5.60 -2.16
CA GLU A 59 6.71 -4.73 -1.00
C GLU A 59 5.27 -4.67 -0.49
N VAL A 60 4.31 -4.63 -1.41
CA VAL A 60 2.88 -4.60 -1.08
C VAL A 60 2.39 -5.96 -0.58
N THR A 61 2.97 -7.06 -1.08
CA THR A 61 2.60 -8.41 -0.64
C THR A 61 3.40 -8.93 0.55
N ASP A 62 4.44 -8.21 0.98
CA ASP A 62 5.20 -8.54 2.18
C ASP A 62 4.33 -8.49 3.44
N SER A 63 4.10 -9.69 3.97
CA SER A 63 3.27 -9.93 5.15
C SER A 63 4.02 -9.78 6.48
N ASP A 64 5.33 -9.47 6.47
CA ASP A 64 6.07 -9.22 7.70
C ASP A 64 5.42 -8.08 8.50
N ARG A 65 5.04 -8.40 9.74
CA ARG A 65 4.46 -7.43 10.67
C ARG A 65 5.50 -6.45 11.19
N MET A 66 6.77 -6.83 11.18
CA MET A 66 7.87 -6.06 11.75
C MET A 66 8.65 -5.28 10.68
N LYS A 67 8.13 -5.16 9.46
CA LYS A 67 8.81 -4.45 8.37
C LYS A 67 9.21 -3.02 8.69
N SER A 68 8.40 -2.29 9.46
CA SER A 68 8.73 -0.92 9.89
C SER A 68 9.92 -0.84 10.84
N ARG A 69 10.29 -1.96 11.47
CA ARG A 69 11.49 -2.07 12.31
C ARG A 69 12.67 -2.62 11.50
N ASN A 70 12.40 -3.58 10.62
CA ASN A 70 13.45 -4.34 9.93
C ASN A 70 13.98 -3.60 8.68
N ASN A 71 13.19 -2.73 8.06
CA ASN A 71 13.54 -2.01 6.84
C ASN A 71 13.61 -0.50 7.10
N GLU A 72 14.61 0.17 6.52
CA GLU A 72 14.78 1.64 6.62
C GLU A 72 13.63 2.40 5.93
N HIS A 73 13.15 1.88 4.79
CA HIS A 73 12.04 2.44 4.01
C HIS A 73 10.92 1.42 3.84
N PRO A 74 10.09 1.20 4.87
CA PRO A 74 9.02 0.21 4.85
C PRO A 74 7.83 0.72 4.02
N ILE A 75 7.32 -0.11 3.10
CA ILE A 75 6.03 0.12 2.43
C ILE A 75 4.98 -0.76 3.12
N LEU A 76 3.90 -0.15 3.60
CA LEU A 76 2.79 -0.87 4.22
C LEU A 76 1.75 -1.27 3.16
N SER A 77 1.21 -2.49 3.27
CA SER A 77 -0.01 -2.85 2.54
C SER A 77 -1.21 -2.13 3.14
N ASP A 78 -2.30 -2.00 2.38
CA ASP A 78 -3.55 -1.39 2.85
C ASP A 78 -4.07 -2.06 4.13
N ASP A 79 -3.97 -3.38 4.23
CA ASP A 79 -4.40 -4.12 5.43
C ASP A 79 -3.50 -3.84 6.64
N GLN A 80 -2.19 -3.71 6.45
CA GLN A 80 -1.28 -3.36 7.54
C GLN A 80 -1.45 -1.90 7.97
N TYR A 81 -1.71 -1.01 7.02
CA TYR A 81 -2.04 0.39 7.30
C TYR A 81 -3.33 0.48 8.11
N ALA A 82 -4.42 -0.15 7.65
CA ALA A 82 -5.70 -0.19 8.36
C ALA A 82 -5.61 -0.84 9.74
N ARG A 83 -4.78 -1.87 9.93
CA ARG A 83 -4.52 -2.42 11.28
C ARG A 83 -3.87 -1.41 12.20
N ARG A 84 -2.98 -0.57 11.67
CA ARG A 84 -2.22 0.41 12.44
C ARG A 84 -3.08 1.62 12.83
N THR A 85 -3.90 2.12 11.90
CA THR A 85 -4.76 3.30 12.09
C THR A 85 -6.11 2.97 12.72
N GLU A 86 -6.80 1.95 12.21
CA GLU A 86 -8.20 1.65 12.55
C GLU A 86 -8.35 0.49 13.55
N GLY A 87 -7.26 -0.24 13.83
CA GLY A 87 -7.31 -1.34 14.79
C GLY A 87 -8.13 -2.53 14.30
N LYS A 88 -8.23 -2.74 12.98
CA LYS A 88 -9.04 -3.76 12.28
C LYS A 88 -9.05 -5.18 12.90
N TYR A 89 -8.04 -5.54 13.72
CA TYR A 89 -7.95 -6.85 14.39
C TYR A 89 -8.44 -6.86 15.84
N ASN A 90 -8.21 -5.77 16.60
CA ASN A 90 -8.42 -5.73 18.06
C ASN A 90 -9.35 -4.60 18.51
N GLY A 91 -9.94 -3.84 17.57
CA GLY A 91 -10.78 -2.67 17.84
C GLY A 91 -10.03 -1.41 18.26
N ASN A 92 -8.71 -1.51 18.53
CA ASN A 92 -7.86 -0.40 18.93
C ASN A 92 -6.68 -0.30 17.96
N GLY A 93 -6.60 0.80 17.20
CA GLY A 93 -5.44 1.13 16.37
C GLY A 93 -4.21 1.32 17.25
N VAL A 94 -3.03 0.98 16.72
CA VAL A 94 -1.76 1.24 17.41
C VAL A 94 -1.40 2.71 17.32
N GLU A 95 -1.82 3.40 16.26
CA GLU A 95 -1.67 4.85 16.16
C GLU A 95 -2.70 5.57 17.02
N VAL A 96 -2.18 6.40 17.91
CA VAL A 96 -2.99 7.28 18.74
C VAL A 96 -3.48 8.43 17.87
N SER A 97 -4.78 8.70 17.88
CA SER A 97 -5.32 9.85 17.16
C SER A 97 -4.67 11.14 17.66
N ILE A 98 -4.50 12.12 16.77
CA ILE A 98 -3.86 13.40 17.13
C ILE A 98 -4.55 14.08 18.32
N GLY A 99 -5.88 13.95 18.44
CA GLY A 99 -6.63 14.50 19.56
C GLY A 99 -6.37 13.77 20.88
N ALA A 100 -6.12 12.47 20.87
CA ALA A 100 -5.71 11.74 22.06
C ALA A 100 -4.27 12.09 22.46
N ALA A 101 -3.36 12.26 21.49
CA ALA A 101 -2.00 12.72 21.74
C ALA A 101 -1.95 14.14 22.35
N SER A 102 -2.83 15.05 21.92
CA SER A 102 -2.88 16.42 22.46
C SER A 102 -3.43 16.49 23.89
N ASN A 103 -4.25 15.53 24.29
CA ASN A 103 -4.90 15.54 25.60
C ASN A 103 -4.20 14.66 26.64
N HIS A 104 -3.36 13.70 26.21
CA HIS A 104 -2.63 12.83 27.13
C HIS A 104 -1.25 13.40 27.44
N GLY A 105 -0.96 13.57 28.73
CA GLY A 105 0.35 14.02 29.19
C GLY A 105 1.39 12.89 29.11
N VAL A 106 2.66 13.24 29.29
CA VAL A 106 3.77 12.28 29.37
C VAL A 106 3.62 11.34 30.58
N ASP A 107 2.81 11.75 31.56
CA ASP A 107 2.38 10.94 32.71
C ASP A 107 1.33 9.88 32.37
N GLY A 108 0.84 9.84 31.11
CA GLY A 108 -0.18 8.92 30.64
C GLY A 108 -1.61 9.33 31.02
N ASN A 109 -1.79 10.46 31.71
CA ASN A 109 -3.10 10.91 32.16
C ASN A 109 -3.79 11.78 31.10
N ASN A 110 -5.12 11.64 31.01
CA ASN A 110 -5.95 12.48 30.15
C ASN A 110 -6.28 13.82 30.82
N HIS A 111 -5.76 14.91 30.26
CA HIS A 111 -5.97 16.30 30.71
C HIS A 111 -7.11 17.01 29.95
N ALA A 112 -7.93 16.27 29.19
CA ALA A 112 -9.12 16.84 28.58
C ALA A 112 -10.08 17.40 29.65
N LYS A 113 -10.64 18.59 29.40
CA LYS A 113 -11.60 19.22 30.31
C LYS A 113 -12.80 18.28 30.53
N PRO A 114 -13.11 17.87 31.78
CA PRO A 114 -14.23 16.97 32.03
C PRO A 114 -15.55 17.62 31.61
N THR A 115 -16.31 16.96 30.74
CA THR A 115 -17.58 17.48 30.19
C THR A 115 -18.81 16.93 30.90
N ARG A 116 -18.67 15.86 31.69
CA ARG A 116 -19.78 15.29 32.47
C ARG A 116 -19.70 15.78 33.92
N ASN A 117 -20.64 16.64 34.31
CA ASN A 117 -20.88 16.93 35.73
C ASN A 117 -21.40 15.66 36.40
N ILE A 118 -20.57 15.01 37.22
CA ILE A 118 -21.01 13.95 38.11
C ILE A 118 -21.66 14.67 39.30
N ARG A 119 -23.00 14.62 39.37
CA ARG A 119 -23.78 15.00 40.55
C ARG A 119 -24.07 13.77 41.37
#